data_AF-A0A2T4CAH4-F1
#
_entry.id   AF-A0A2T4CAH4-F1
#
_cell.length_a   1.000
_cell.length_b   1.000
_cell.length_c   1.000
_cell.angle_alpha   90.00
_cell.angle_beta   90.00
_cell.angle_gamma   90.00
#
_symmetry.space_group_name_H-M   'P 1'
#
loop_
_entity.id
_entity.type
_entity.pdbx_description
1 polymer ?
#
loop_
_entity_poly.entity_id
_entity_poly.type
_entity_poly.pdbx_seq_one_letter_code
_entity_poly.pdbx_strand_id
1 'polypeptide(L)'
;MHSPKKDHQDTAEEPPTFKEQLDKEAVESRTHQHQGESGEHSTVKAVVDKIASVIPASVPFIGGGSHPDENKVEQKPEPKIPPRRPEHDPQIEEFVRDQHRSNEPEIVASSRT
;
A
#
# COMPACT_ATOMS: atom_id res chain seq x y z
N MET A 1 -36.94 45.82 32.44
CA MET A 1 -36.09 44.76 33.04
C MET A 1 -35.73 43.76 31.94
N HIS A 2 -34.42 43.62 31.66
CA HIS A 2 -33.73 42.56 30.90
C HIS A 2 -33.77 42.55 29.35
N SER A 3 -32.69 43.07 28.76
CA SER A 3 -31.93 42.40 27.67
C SER A 3 -30.70 41.72 28.30
N PRO A 4 -29.79 41.08 27.54
CA PRO A 4 -29.92 39.97 26.59
C PRO A 4 -29.17 38.72 27.12
N LYS A 5 -29.31 37.53 26.51
CA LYS A 5 -28.31 36.45 26.71
C LYS A 5 -27.75 35.97 25.39
N LYS A 6 -26.49 36.37 25.20
CA LYS A 6 -25.52 35.86 24.25
C LYS A 6 -24.82 34.72 24.98
N ASP A 7 -25.21 33.48 24.72
CA ASP A 7 -24.48 32.33 25.24
C ASP A 7 -23.40 31.97 24.22
N HIS A 8 -22.19 32.51 24.46
CA HIS A 8 -20.97 31.81 24.06
C HIS A 8 -20.94 30.53 24.90
N GLN A 9 -21.07 29.37 24.27
CA GLN A 9 -20.59 28.16 24.89
C GLN A 9 -19.14 27.96 24.45
N ASP A 10 -18.24 28.19 25.41
CA ASP A 10 -16.91 27.62 25.45
C ASP A 10 -17.04 26.10 25.37
N THR A 11 -16.93 25.52 24.17
CA THR A 11 -16.66 24.08 24.04
C THR A 11 -15.18 23.89 24.31
N ALA A 12 -14.87 23.47 25.54
CA ALA A 12 -13.58 22.86 25.85
C ALA A 12 -13.33 21.75 24.81
N GLU A 13 -12.33 21.94 23.95
CA GLU A 13 -11.97 20.95 22.95
C GLU A 13 -11.46 19.70 23.67
N GLU A 14 -12.27 18.63 23.63
CA GLU A 14 -11.78 17.29 23.91
C GLU A 14 -10.54 17.03 23.05
N PRO A 15 -9.49 16.37 23.59
CA PRO A 15 -8.32 16.05 22.80
C PRO A 15 -8.74 15.20 21.59
N PRO A 16 -8.20 15.48 20.39
CA PRO A 16 -8.62 14.78 19.18
C PRO A 16 -8.36 13.29 19.32
N THR A 17 -9.33 12.50 18.89
CA THR A 17 -9.21 11.05 18.86
C THR A 17 -8.10 10.64 17.88
N PHE A 18 -7.52 9.46 18.08
CA PHE A 18 -6.47 8.94 17.19
C PHE A 18 -6.90 8.89 15.72
N LYS A 19 -8.18 8.59 15.45
CA LYS A 19 -8.75 8.62 14.11
C LYS A 19 -8.70 10.03 13.50
N GLU A 20 -9.10 11.05 14.26
CA GLU A 20 -9.08 12.45 13.79
C GLU A 20 -7.67 12.95 13.51
N GLN A 21 -6.68 12.48 14.27
CA GLN A 21 -5.27 12.76 14.00
C GLN A 21 -4.81 12.12 12.67
N LEU A 22 -5.17 10.85 12.42
CA LEU A 22 -4.86 10.18 11.16
C LEU A 22 -5.56 10.82 9.96
N ASP A 23 -6.83 11.20 10.11
CA ASP A 23 -7.59 11.86 9.06
C ASP A 23 -6.99 13.24 8.72
N LYS A 24 -6.53 14.00 9.72
CA LYS A 24 -5.81 15.27 9.51
C LYS A 24 -4.48 15.07 8.77
N GLU A 25 -3.65 14.13 9.22
CA GLU A 25 -2.36 13.82 8.59
C GLU A 25 -2.54 13.35 7.12
N ALA A 26 -3.57 12.55 6.84
CA ALA A 26 -3.86 12.09 5.49
C ALA A 26 -4.26 13.24 4.54
N VAL A 27 -4.93 14.27 5.07
CA VAL A 27 -5.29 15.48 4.29
C VAL A 27 -4.08 16.38 4.09
N GLU A 28 -3.27 16.60 5.14
CA GLU A 28 -2.07 17.44 5.10
C GLU A 28 -0.99 16.85 4.16
N SER A 29 -0.74 15.55 4.22
CA SER A 29 0.22 14.90 3.32
C SER A 29 -0.14 15.08 1.84
N ARG A 30 -1.43 15.07 1.49
CA ARG A 30 -1.91 15.29 0.12
C ARG A 30 -1.66 16.72 -0.36
N THR A 31 -1.72 17.72 0.50
CA THR A 31 -1.51 19.13 0.10
C THR A 31 -0.02 19.47 0.02
N HIS A 32 0.82 18.91 0.89
CA HIS A 32 2.26 19.18 0.92
C HIS A 32 3.04 18.52 -0.22
N GLN A 33 2.59 17.38 -0.76
CA GLN A 33 3.25 16.78 -1.93
C GLN A 33 3.18 17.67 -3.19
N HIS A 34 2.19 18.55 -3.30
CA HIS A 34 2.05 19.45 -4.46
C HIS A 34 2.78 20.80 -4.31
N GLN A 35 3.37 21.10 -3.14
CA GLN A 35 4.15 22.34 -2.94
C GLN A 35 5.67 22.13 -2.94
N GLY A 36 6.17 20.89 -2.91
CA GLY A 36 7.61 20.57 -2.90
C GLY A 36 8.31 20.65 -4.25
N GLU A 37 7.56 20.66 -5.35
CA GLU A 37 8.10 20.47 -6.71
C GLU A 37 9.01 21.62 -7.19
N SER A 38 9.01 22.78 -6.52
CA SER A 38 9.90 23.90 -6.90
C SER A 38 11.29 23.87 -6.23
N GLY A 39 11.53 22.99 -5.26
CA GLY A 39 12.79 22.92 -4.50
C GLY A 39 13.68 21.70 -4.82
N GLU A 40 13.08 20.61 -5.30
CA GLU A 40 13.75 19.31 -5.47
C GLU A 40 14.64 19.24 -6.72
N HIS A 41 14.40 20.09 -7.72
CA HIS A 41 15.20 20.12 -8.94
C HIS A 41 16.68 20.47 -8.70
N SER A 42 17.00 21.19 -7.62
CA SER A 42 18.37 21.62 -7.32
C SER A 42 19.23 20.48 -6.76
N THR A 43 18.68 19.69 -5.84
CA THR A 43 19.39 18.57 -5.21
C THR A 43 19.57 17.41 -6.17
N VAL A 44 18.55 17.10 -6.97
CA VAL A 44 18.63 16.03 -7.98
C VAL A 44 19.67 16.38 -9.04
N LYS A 45 19.71 17.62 -9.54
CA LYS A 45 20.74 18.05 -10.49
C LYS A 45 22.15 17.93 -9.91
N ALA A 46 22.37 18.37 -8.67
CA ALA A 46 23.68 18.27 -8.02
C ALA A 46 24.15 16.82 -7.84
N VAL A 47 23.22 15.88 -7.57
CA VAL A 47 23.53 14.45 -7.48
C VAL A 47 23.84 13.86 -8.85
N VAL A 48 23.06 14.20 -9.89
CA VAL A 48 23.30 13.76 -11.27
C VAL A 48 24.67 14.24 -11.79
N ASP A 49 25.01 15.50 -11.57
CA ASP A 49 26.29 16.06 -12.02
C ASP A 49 27.50 15.39 -11.33
N LYS A 50 27.39 15.12 -10.02
CA LYS A 50 28.42 14.35 -9.30
C LYS A 50 28.59 12.95 -9.87
N ILE A 51 27.50 12.23 -10.14
CA ILE A 51 27.57 10.89 -10.72
C ILE A 51 28.21 10.93 -12.11
N ALA A 52 27.81 11.90 -12.96
CA ALA A 52 28.36 12.07 -14.30
C ALA A 52 29.87 12.39 -14.30
N SER A 53 30.36 13.14 -13.30
CA SER A 53 31.81 13.44 -13.19
C SER A 53 32.66 12.23 -12.77
N VAL A 54 32.06 11.24 -12.10
CA VAL A 54 32.79 10.08 -11.54
C VAL A 54 32.73 8.87 -12.47
N ILE A 55 31.66 8.73 -13.28
CA ILE A 55 31.46 7.60 -14.17
C ILE A 55 31.91 7.96 -15.60
N PRO A 56 32.99 7.36 -16.12
CA PRO A 56 33.38 7.51 -17.52
C PRO A 56 32.24 7.07 -18.44
N ALA A 57 32.05 7.78 -19.56
CA ALA A 57 30.97 7.52 -20.53
C ALA A 57 30.97 6.08 -21.13
N SER A 58 32.02 5.29 -20.88
CA SER A 58 32.18 3.92 -21.35
C SER A 58 31.84 2.84 -20.31
N VAL A 59 31.36 3.20 -19.11
CA VAL A 59 30.96 2.20 -18.11
C VAL A 59 29.57 1.66 -18.46
N PRO A 60 29.41 0.36 -18.74
CA PRO A 60 28.09 -0.23 -18.88
C PRO A 60 27.38 -0.14 -17.53
N PHE A 61 26.23 0.54 -17.49
CA PHE A 61 25.39 0.59 -16.30
C PHE A 61 24.96 -0.84 -15.91
N ILE A 62 25.63 -1.41 -14.92
CA ILE A 62 25.21 -2.66 -14.25
C ILE A 62 23.89 -2.32 -13.54
N GLY A 63 22.77 -2.67 -14.17
CA GLY A 63 21.43 -2.28 -13.75
C GLY A 63 20.45 -1.92 -14.87
N GLY A 64 20.87 -1.94 -16.14
CA GLY A 64 19.98 -2.20 -17.28
C GLY A 64 18.80 -1.23 -17.47
N GLY A 65 19.10 0.03 -17.77
CA GLY A 65 18.17 0.98 -18.36
C GLY A 65 18.79 1.60 -19.61
N SER A 66 18.99 0.81 -20.67
CA SER A 66 19.30 1.33 -22.00
C SER A 66 18.01 1.48 -22.80
N HIS A 67 17.84 2.62 -23.45
CA HIS A 67 17.04 2.74 -24.67
C HIS A 67 17.77 3.71 -25.59
N PRO A 68 17.78 3.53 -26.93
CA PRO A 68 16.93 2.66 -27.72
C PRO A 68 17.70 1.60 -28.52
N ASP A 69 17.33 0.34 -28.33
CA ASP A 69 17.38 -0.63 -29.42
C ASP A 69 15.97 -1.20 -29.55
N GLU A 70 15.22 -0.56 -30.43
CA GLU A 70 13.91 -0.99 -30.87
C GLU A 70 14.14 -2.35 -31.57
N ASN A 71 13.54 -3.43 -31.04
CA ASN A 71 13.63 -4.82 -31.52
C ASN A 71 14.67 -5.75 -30.87
N LYS A 72 14.75 -5.75 -29.54
CA LYS A 72 15.03 -7.00 -28.83
C LYS A 72 13.94 -7.25 -27.79
N VAL A 73 12.83 -7.83 -28.26
CA VAL A 73 11.90 -8.57 -27.40
C VAL A 73 12.69 -9.74 -26.85
N GLU A 74 13.35 -9.52 -25.71
CA GLU A 74 13.86 -10.58 -24.88
C GLU A 74 12.64 -11.41 -24.48
N GLN A 75 12.47 -12.56 -25.13
CA GLN A 75 11.42 -13.52 -24.78
C GLN A 75 11.70 -13.97 -23.35
N LYS A 76 11.10 -13.27 -22.39
CA LYS A 76 11.04 -13.71 -21.01
C LYS A 76 10.53 -15.16 -21.05
N PRO A 77 11.25 -16.13 -20.47
CA PRO A 77 10.77 -17.51 -20.47
C PRO A 77 9.38 -17.49 -19.85
N GLU A 78 8.42 -18.11 -20.52
CA GLU A 78 7.07 -18.24 -19.98
C GLU A 78 7.19 -18.78 -18.55
N PRO A 79 6.57 -18.12 -17.56
CA PRO A 79 6.61 -18.63 -16.21
C PRO A 79 6.06 -20.05 -16.25
N LYS A 80 6.79 -21.01 -15.68
CA LYS A 80 6.31 -22.40 -15.56
C LYS A 80 5.07 -22.38 -14.68
N ILE A 81 3.90 -22.30 -15.30
CA ILE A 81 2.62 -22.33 -14.59
C ILE A 81 2.44 -23.76 -14.08
N PRO A 82 2.13 -23.95 -12.78
CA PRO A 82 1.73 -25.25 -12.28
C PRO A 82 0.56 -25.81 -13.11
N PRO A 83 0.42 -27.15 -13.22
CA PRO A 83 -0.70 -27.75 -13.91
C PRO A 83 -2.03 -27.20 -13.40
N ARG A 84 -3.00 -27.06 -14.32
CA ARG A 84 -4.36 -26.68 -13.93
C ARG A 84 -4.90 -27.72 -12.94
N ARG A 85 -5.41 -27.23 -11.82
CA ARG A 85 -6.11 -28.09 -10.85
C ARG A 85 -7.43 -28.57 -11.46
N PRO A 86 -7.90 -29.78 -11.10
CA PRO A 86 -9.25 -30.22 -11.43
C PRO A 86 -10.31 -29.24 -10.90
N GLU A 87 -11.44 -29.13 -11.63
CA GLU A 87 -12.56 -28.27 -11.20
C GLU A 87 -13.21 -28.78 -9.90
N HIS A 88 -13.19 -30.10 -9.68
CA HIS A 88 -13.69 -30.77 -8.48
C HIS A 88 -12.57 -31.58 -7.83
N ASP A 89 -11.75 -30.91 -7.03
CA ASP A 89 -10.66 -31.55 -6.29
C ASP A 89 -11.18 -32.08 -4.93
N PRO A 90 -11.27 -33.42 -4.75
CA PRO A 90 -11.85 -34.00 -3.54
C PRO A 90 -11.05 -33.65 -2.28
N GLN A 91 -9.74 -33.40 -2.41
CA GLN A 91 -8.88 -33.03 -1.28
C GLN A 91 -9.20 -31.60 -0.81
N ILE A 92 -9.46 -30.69 -1.76
CA ILE A 92 -9.86 -29.31 -1.45
C ILE A 92 -11.27 -29.31 -0.84
N GLU A 93 -12.20 -30.11 -1.38
CA GLU A 93 -13.55 -30.22 -0.81
C GLU A 93 -13.53 -30.75 0.63
N GLU A 94 -12.73 -31.79 0.92
CA GLU A 94 -12.57 -32.31 2.27
C GLU A 94 -11.96 -31.27 3.22
N PHE A 95 -10.91 -30.59 2.79
CA PHE A 95 -10.31 -29.51 3.56
C PHE A 95 -11.34 -28.42 3.89
N VAL A 96 -12.13 -28.00 2.92
CA VAL A 96 -13.21 -27.02 3.13
C VAL A 96 -14.25 -27.57 4.11
N ARG A 97 -14.69 -28.83 3.97
CA ARG A 97 -15.62 -29.46 4.91
C ARG A 97 -15.07 -29.48 6.34
N ASP A 98 -13.80 -29.82 6.52
CA ASP A 98 -13.15 -29.85 7.83
C ASP A 98 -13.02 -28.47 8.48
N GLN A 99 -12.77 -27.41 7.70
CA GLN A 99 -12.80 -26.03 8.21
C GLN A 99 -14.20 -25.61 8.69
N HIS A 100 -15.26 -26.11 8.06
CA HIS A 100 -16.63 -25.83 8.50
C HIS A 100 -17.04 -26.69 9.70
N ARG A 101 -16.42 -27.86 9.90
CA ARG A 101 -16.62 -28.70 11.09
C ARG A 101 -16.00 -28.09 12.34
N SER A 102 -14.88 -27.37 12.24
CA SER A 102 -14.18 -26.82 13.41
C SER A 102 -14.87 -25.62 14.07
N ASN A 103 -15.91 -25.06 13.44
CA ASN A 103 -16.71 -23.96 13.98
C ASN A 103 -18.04 -24.43 14.60
N GLU A 104 -18.29 -25.73 14.69
CA GLU A 104 -19.39 -26.21 15.53
C GLU A 104 -18.94 -26.06 16.99
N PRO A 105 -19.47 -25.09 17.75
CA PRO A 105 -19.21 -25.07 19.18
C PRO A 105 -19.70 -26.40 19.75
N GLU A 106 -18.90 -27.00 20.62
CA GLU A 106 -19.15 -28.21 21.40
C GLU A 106 -20.37 -28.02 22.34
N ILE A 107 -21.55 -27.76 21.80
CA ILE A 107 -22.80 -27.54 22.55
C ILE A 107 -23.95 -28.41 22.05
N VAL A 108 -23.71 -29.34 21.12
CA VAL A 108 -24.75 -30.26 20.62
C VAL A 108 -24.37 -31.75 20.74
N ALA A 109 -23.24 -32.09 21.36
CA ALA A 109 -22.88 -33.49 21.64
C ALA A 109 -23.36 -34.00 23.02
N SER A 110 -23.92 -33.13 23.88
CA SER A 110 -24.32 -33.50 25.25
C SER A 110 -25.85 -33.68 25.44
N SER A 111 -26.61 -33.82 24.37
CA SER A 111 -28.07 -34.08 24.45
C SER A 111 -28.53 -35.10 23.42
N ARG A 112 -28.04 -36.33 23.55
CA ARG A 112 -28.77 -37.52 23.10
C ARG A 112 -28.53 -38.65 24.10
N THR A 113 -29.58 -38.90 24.89
CA THR A 113 -29.83 -40.08 25.72
C THR A 113 -29.61 -41.38 24.97
#